data_AF-A0A9E3U1Z5-F1
#
_entry.id   AF-A0A9E3U1Z5-F1
#
_cell.length_a   1.000
_cell.length_b   1.000
_cell.length_c   1.000
_cell.angle_alpha   90.00
_cell.angle_beta   90.00
_cell.angle_gamma   90.00
#
_symmetry.space_group_name_H-M   'P 1'
#
loop_
_entity.id
_entity.type
_entity.pdbx_description
1 polymer ?
#
loop_
_entity_poly.entity_id
_entity_poly.type
_entity_poly.pdbx_seq_one_letter_code
_entity_poly.pdbx_strand_id
1 'polypeptide(L)' 'GSPKLPMTLEAIALHHLDNLDAKLFSFAQLMAEDANVDSPWTVYHANIGRKLYKSPDVG' A
#
# COMPACT_ATOMS: atom_id res chain seq x y z
N GLY A 1 -6.65 -20.23 8.20
CA GLY A 1 -5.53 -21.18 8.31
C GLY A 1 -4.41 -20.50 9.06
N SER A 2 -3.89 -21.12 10.11
CA SER A 2 -2.74 -20.59 10.84
C SER A 2 -1.53 -20.55 9.90
N PRO A 3 -0.92 -19.39 9.65
CA PRO A 3 0.27 -19.32 8.82
C PRO A 3 1.36 -20.11 9.55
N LYS A 4 1.75 -21.25 8.98
CA LYS A 4 3.00 -21.89 9.41
C LYS A 4 4.08 -20.83 9.21
N LEU A 5 4.85 -20.57 10.27
CA LEU A 5 5.98 -19.65 10.18
C LEU A 5 6.88 -20.11 9.03
N PRO A 6 7.32 -19.21 8.15
CA PRO A 6 8.20 -19.59 7.06
C PRO A 6 9.51 -20.15 7.63
N MET A 7 9.81 -21.42 7.31
CA MET A 7 10.92 -22.19 7.88
C MET A 7 12.18 -22.22 6.98
N THR A 8 12.12 -21.61 5.79
CA THR A 8 13.26 -21.48 4.87
C THR A 8 13.50 -20.02 4.51
N LEU A 9 14.71 -19.70 4.05
CA LEU A 9 15.10 -18.34 3.67
C LEU A 9 14.22 -17.79 2.54
N GLU A 10 13.91 -18.63 1.55
CA GLU A 10 13.04 -18.29 0.43
C GLU A 10 11.61 -18.03 0.91
N ALA A 11 11.10 -18.81 1.87
CA ALA A 11 9.78 -18.62 2.42
C ALA A 11 9.67 -17.32 3.23
N ILE A 12 10.74 -16.91 3.93
CA ILE A 12 10.81 -15.62 4.63
C ILE A 12 10.80 -14.48 3.61
N ALA A 13 11.63 -14.57 2.57
CA ALA A 13 11.69 -13.57 1.51
C ALA A 13 10.33 -13.40 0.81
N LEU A 14 9.69 -14.51 0.46
CA LEU A 14 8.37 -14.50 -0.18
C LEU A 14 7.30 -13.91 0.74
N HIS A 15 7.29 -14.24 2.03
CA HIS A 15 6.35 -13.66 2.99
C HIS A 15 6.47 -12.13 3.08
N HIS A 16 7.71 -11.60 3.09
CA HIS A 16 7.92 -10.16 3.09
C HIS A 16 7.49 -9.51 1.78
N LEU A 17 7.74 -10.19 0.65
CA LEU A 17 7.31 -9.72 -0.67
C LEU A 17 5.78 -9.65 -0.76
N ASP A 18 5.07 -10.69 -0.33
CA ASP A 18 3.60 -10.72 -0.30
C ASP A 18 3.02 -9.61 0.58
N ASN A 19 3.59 -9.40 1.77
CA ASN A 19 3.16 -8.32 2.67
C ASN A 19 3.42 -6.93 2.06
N LEU A 20 4.53 -6.77 1.35
CA LEU A 20 4.83 -5.53 0.65
C LEU A 20 3.84 -5.28 -0.48
N ASP A 21 3.57 -6.29 -1.30
CA ASP A 21 2.62 -6.22 -2.40
C ASP A 21 1.22 -5.84 -1.91
N ALA A 22 0.72 -6.51 -0.88
CA ALA A 22 -0.58 -6.20 -0.27
C ALA A 22 -0.69 -4.75 0.21
N LYS A 23 0.40 -4.20 0.79
CA LYS A 23 0.44 -2.79 1.23
C LYS A 23 0.44 -1.83 0.04
N LEU A 24 1.22 -2.13 -0.99
CA LEU A 24 1.27 -1.30 -2.21
C LEU A 24 -0.09 -1.28 -2.91
N PHE A 25 -0.75 -2.42 -3.03
CA PHE A 25 -2.10 -2.52 -3.58
C PHE A 25 -3.10 -1.67 -2.78
N SER A 26 -3.08 -1.78 -1.45
CA SER A 26 -3.94 -0.97 -0.59
C SER A 26 -3.69 0.53 -0.76
N PHE A 27 -2.43 0.96 -0.88
CA PHE A 27 -2.11 2.37 -1.09
C PHE A 27 -2.55 2.85 -2.48
N ALA A 28 -2.34 2.05 -3.53
CA ALA A 28 -2.80 2.37 -4.87
C ALA A 28 -4.34 2.53 -4.92
N GLN A 29 -5.08 1.65 -4.24
CA GLN A 29 -6.53 1.76 -4.13
C GLN A 29 -6.97 3.03 -3.39
N LEU A 30 -6.34 3.33 -2.24
CA LEU A 30 -6.62 4.57 -1.51
C LEU A 30 -6.38 5.83 -2.35
N MET A 31 -5.35 5.81 -3.20
CA MET A 31 -5.04 6.92 -4.09
C MET A 31 -6.05 7.04 -5.24
N ALA A 32 -6.49 5.92 -5.81
CA ALA A 32 -7.46 5.88 -6.90
C ALA A 32 -8.88 6.28 -6.45
N GLU A 33 -9.26 5.93 -5.23
CA GLU A 33 -10.57 6.25 -4.64
C GLU A 33 -10.62 7.63 -3.96
N ASP A 34 -9.51 8.35 -3.91
CA ASP A 34 -9.44 9.65 -3.25
C ASP A 34 -10.29 10.70 -3.98
N ALA A 35 -11.31 11.22 -3.30
CA ALA A 35 -12.23 12.21 -3.84
C ALA A 35 -11.59 13.61 -4.06
N ASN A 36 -10.38 13.85 -3.54
CA ASN A 36 -9.72 15.15 -3.60
C ASN A 36 -8.91 15.33 -4.90
N VAL A 37 -9.60 15.35 -6.04
CA VAL A 37 -8.99 15.37 -7.38
C VAL A 37 -8.12 16.60 -7.65
N ASP A 38 -8.42 17.74 -7.04
CA ASP A 38 -7.71 19.01 -7.26
C ASP A 38 -6.39 19.12 -6.45
N SER A 39 -6.11 18.15 -5.57
CA SER A 39 -4.93 18.12 -4.71
C SER A 39 -3.95 17.04 -5.16
N PRO A 40 -2.63 17.33 -5.17
CA PRO A 40 -1.61 16.31 -5.41
C PRO A 40 -1.43 15.35 -4.21
N TRP A 41 -2.14 15.59 -3.11
CA TRP A 41 -2.18 14.75 -1.91
C TRP A 41 -3.58 14.19 -1.68
N THR A 42 -3.67 12.96 -1.18
CA THR A 42 -4.92 12.39 -0.70
C THR A 42 -5.41 13.08 0.58
N VAL A 43 -6.66 12.82 0.97
CA VAL A 43 -7.14 13.11 2.32
C VAL A 43 -6.30 12.39 3.39
N TYR A 44 -6.37 12.86 4.63
CA TYR A 44 -5.69 12.17 5.73
C TYR A 44 -6.37 10.83 6.01
N HIS A 45 -5.62 9.74 5.90
CA HIS A 45 -6.11 8.39 6.18
C HIS A 45 -5.68 7.95 7.57
N ALA A 46 -6.62 7.88 8.51
CA ALA A 46 -6.35 7.53 9.91
C ALA A 46 -5.77 6.13 10.09
N ASN A 47 -6.13 5.18 9.22
CA ASN A 47 -5.63 3.79 9.26
C ASN A 47 -4.11 3.68 9.03
N ILE A 48 -3.52 4.60 8.26
CA ILE A 48 -2.08 4.63 7.95
C ILE A 48 -1.35 5.85 8.56
N GLY A 49 -2.11 6.71 9.24
CA GLY A 49 -1.63 7.88 9.96
C GLY A 49 -0.97 8.95 9.09
N ARG A 50 -1.32 9.02 7.79
CA ARG A 50 -0.66 9.92 6.83
C ARG A 50 -1.54 10.22 5.61
N LYS A 51 -1.09 11.19 4.81
CA LYS A 51 -1.56 11.44 3.45
C LYS A 51 -0.62 10.75 2.45
N LEU A 52 -1.13 10.39 1.28
CA LEU A 52 -0.35 9.83 0.19
C LEU A 52 -0.19 10.88 -0.93
N TYR A 53 0.97 10.90 -1.59
CA TYR A 53 1.23 11.79 -2.71
C TYR A 53 0.84 11.10 -4.01
N LYS A 54 -0.02 11.72 -4.81
CA LYS A 54 -0.60 11.14 -6.03
C LYS A 54 0.29 11.26 -7.26
N SER A 55 1.40 12.00 -7.15
CA SER A 55 2.14 12.56 -8.29
C SER A 55 1.23 13.48 -9.14
N PRO A 56 1.72 14.62 -9.64
CA PRO A 56 1.07 15.26 -10.76
C PRO A 56 1.08 14.26 -11.91
N ASP A 57 -0.06 14.13 -12.58
CA ASP A 57 -0.17 13.43 -13.86
C ASP A 57 0.86 14.08 -14.79
N VAL A 58 1.98 13.39 -15.02
CA VAL A 58 2.87 13.71 -16.13
C VAL A 58 2.22 13.02 -17.32
N GLY A 59 1.39 13.78 -18.04
CA GLY A 59 0.53 13.28 -19.11
C GLY A 59 1.23 12.50 -20.21
#